data_AF-A0A1V2NMD4-F1
#
_entry.id   AF-A0A1V2NMD4-F1
#
_cell.length_a   1.000
_cell.length_b   1.000
_cell.length_c   1.000
_cell.angle_alpha   90.00
_cell.angle_beta   90.00
_cell.angle_gamma   90.00
#
_symmetry.space_group_name_H-M   'P 1'
#
loop_
_entity.id
_entity.type
_entity.pdbx_description
1 polymer ?
#
loop_
_entity_poly.entity_id
_entity_poly.type
_entity_poly.pdbx_seq_one_letter_code
_entity_poly.pdbx_strand_id
1 'polypeptide(L)'
;MPTTRTRTQVTHTPEIEEALRIARRRWPGENPSVLLTHLVLEGARTIEALEPTLTASRRRHLDALIADFAGIYPEGYLDDLRTEWPE
;
A
#
# COMPACT_ATOMS: atom_id res chain seq x y z
N MET A 1 5.33 11.83 34.78
CA MET A 1 4.58 12.25 33.57
C MET A 1 4.40 11.05 32.66
N PRO A 2 3.18 10.48 32.52
CA PRO A 2 2.90 9.50 31.50
C PRO A 2 2.85 10.21 30.14
N THR A 3 3.64 9.77 29.17
CA THR A 3 3.57 10.25 27.79
C THR A 3 2.30 9.69 27.12
N THR A 4 1.50 10.52 26.46
CA THR A 4 0.27 10.11 25.73
C THR A 4 0.55 9.19 24.54
N ARG A 5 1.79 9.15 24.04
CA ARG A 5 2.19 8.31 22.90
C ARG A 5 2.41 6.86 23.35
N THR A 6 1.81 5.93 22.63
CA THR A 6 2.05 4.49 22.77
C THR A 6 3.52 4.17 22.55
N ARG A 7 4.11 3.36 23.43
CA ARG A 7 5.46 2.84 23.26
C ARG A 7 5.40 1.51 22.53
N THR A 8 6.14 1.39 21.43
CA THR A 8 6.40 0.12 20.77
C THR A 8 7.76 -0.39 21.23
N GLN A 9 7.81 -1.60 21.78
CA GLN A 9 9.06 -2.27 22.13
C GLN A 9 9.55 -3.07 20.92
N VAL A 10 10.84 -2.98 20.61
CA VAL A 10 11.48 -3.72 19.52
C VAL A 10 12.65 -4.49 20.08
N THR A 11 12.66 -5.81 19.90
CA THR A 11 13.78 -6.67 20.26
C THR A 11 14.84 -6.62 19.15
N HIS A 12 16.11 -6.46 19.53
CA HIS A 12 17.24 -6.45 18.61
C HIS A 12 17.58 -7.88 18.15
N THR A 13 16.75 -8.43 17.28
CA THR A 13 17.06 -9.70 16.60
C THR A 13 18.20 -9.49 15.59
N PRO A 14 18.83 -10.57 15.09
CA PRO A 14 19.86 -10.45 14.05
C PRO A 14 19.42 -9.65 12.82
N GLU A 15 18.16 -9.78 12.42
CA GLU A 15 17.57 -9.04 11.29
C GLU A 15 17.45 -7.55 11.59
N ILE A 16 17.07 -7.18 12.82
CA ILE A 16 17.02 -5.78 13.26
C ILE A 16 18.42 -5.19 13.31
N GLU A 17 19.41 -5.92 13.83
CA GLU A 17 20.80 -5.47 13.85
C GLU A 17 21.37 -5.25 12.44
N GLU A 18 21.02 -6.12 11.50
CA GLU A 18 21.39 -5.97 10.10
C GLU A 18 20.70 -4.75 9.45
N ALA A 19 19.41 -4.55 9.70
CA ALA A 19 18.69 -3.36 9.25
C ALA A 19 19.31 -2.06 9.80
N LEU A 20 19.69 -2.05 11.08
CA LEU A 20 20.41 -0.93 11.70
C LEU A 20 21.81 -0.72 11.11
N ARG A 21 22.51 -1.80 10.76
CA ARG A 21 23.81 -1.73 10.07
C ARG A 21 23.68 -1.09 8.68
N ILE A 22 22.62 -1.40 7.94
CA ILE A 22 22.31 -0.77 6.66
C ILE A 22 21.94 0.71 6.88
N ALA A 23 21.06 1.00 7.84
CA ALA A 23 20.64 2.36 8.16
C ALA A 23 21.82 3.27 8.51
N ARG A 24 22.79 2.78 9.29
CA ARG A 24 24.03 3.53 9.64
C ARG A 24 24.86 3.98 8.44
N ARG A 25 24.77 3.27 7.31
CA ARG A 25 25.46 3.71 6.08
C ARG A 25 24.81 4.96 5.49
N ARG A 26 23.50 5.12 5.66
CA ARG A 26 22.72 6.26 5.17
C ARG A 26 22.67 7.41 6.17
N TRP A 27 22.58 7.09 7.47
CA TRP A 27 22.55 8.06 8.57
C TRP A 27 23.69 7.76 9.57
N PRO A 28 24.92 8.17 9.25
CA PRO A 28 26.07 7.87 10.08
C PRO A 28 26.03 8.64 11.41
N GLY A 29 26.46 7.99 12.50
CA GLY A 29 26.59 8.60 13.82
C GLY A 29 25.30 8.71 14.64
N GLU A 30 24.15 8.33 14.07
CA GLU A 30 22.90 8.31 14.81
C GLU A 30 22.77 7.09 15.73
N ASN A 31 21.99 7.25 16.81
CA ASN A 31 21.72 6.17 17.74
C ASN A 31 20.65 5.20 17.17
N PRO A 32 20.58 3.96 17.68
CA PRO A 32 19.65 2.94 17.17
C PRO A 32 18.17 3.34 17.14
N SER A 33 17.66 4.10 18.12
CA SER A 33 16.23 4.46 18.16
C SER A 33 15.85 5.50 17.11
N VAL A 34 16.76 6.43 16.80
CA VAL A 34 16.59 7.38 15.69
C VAL A 34 16.64 6.64 14.36
N LEU A 35 17.58 5.70 14.20
CA LEU A 35 17.67 4.87 12.99
C LEU A 35 16.40 4.04 12.75
N LEU A 36 15.84 3.41 13.80
CA LEU A 36 14.55 2.70 13.70
C LEU A 36 13.43 3.65 13.25
N THR A 37 13.43 4.89 13.73
CA THR A 37 12.44 5.90 13.33
C THR A 37 12.57 6.21 11.84
N HIS A 38 13.78 6.45 11.33
CA HIS A 38 14.01 6.68 9.91
C HIS A 38 13.58 5.49 9.05
N LEU A 39 13.93 4.27 9.46
CA LEU A 39 13.55 3.05 8.75
C LEU A 39 12.03 2.87 8.66
N VAL A 40 11.30 3.13 9.75
CA VAL A 40 9.82 3.06 9.75
C VAL A 40 9.22 4.09 8.79
N LEU A 41 9.73 5.32 8.80
CA LEU A 41 9.23 6.38 7.93
C LEU A 41 9.58 6.14 6.45
N GLU A 42 10.77 5.63 6.13
CA GLU A 42 11.11 5.23 4.76
C GLU A 42 10.28 4.03 4.30
N GLY A 43 10.03 3.06 5.19
CA GLY A 43 9.16 1.92 4.91
C GLY A 43 7.75 2.37 4.55
N ALA A 44 7.15 3.28 5.34
CA ALA A 44 5.84 3.85 5.06
C ALA A 44 5.79 4.55 3.70
N ARG A 45 6.78 5.42 3.40
CA ARG A 45 6.88 6.10 2.09
C ARG A 45 6.99 5.11 0.94
N THR A 46 7.77 4.04 1.12
CA THR A 46 7.95 3.00 0.10
C THR A 46 6.65 2.26 -0.16
N ILE A 47 5.90 1.89 0.89
CA ILE A 47 4.60 1.24 0.77
C ILE A 47 3.59 2.17 0.08
N GLU A 48 3.51 3.44 0.52
CA GLU A 48 2.64 4.44 -0.11
C GLU A 48 2.97 4.67 -1.58
N ALA A 49 4.25 4.62 -1.97
CA ALA A 49 4.64 4.75 -3.38
C ALA A 49 4.25 3.51 -4.23
N LEU A 50 4.12 2.34 -3.62
CA LEU A 50 3.73 1.10 -4.31
C LEU A 50 2.21 1.00 -4.55
N GLU A 51 1.40 1.54 -3.63
CA GLU A 51 -0.08 1.56 -3.67
C GLU A 51 -0.66 2.15 -4.99
N PRO A 52 -0.27 3.34 -5.48
CA PRO A 52 -0.75 3.90 -6.75
C PRO A 52 -0.50 2.97 -7.93
N THR A 53 0.59 2.22 -7.89
CA THR A 53 0.97 1.26 -8.94
C THR A 53 0.01 0.08 -8.98
N LEU A 54 -0.44 -0.41 -7.82
CA LEU A 54 -1.42 -1.48 -7.70
C LEU A 54 -2.83 -1.00 -8.08
N THR A 55 -3.26 0.18 -7.62
CA THR A 55 -4.57 0.74 -7.99
C THR A 55 -4.64 1.07 -9.47
N ALA A 56 -3.60 1.69 -10.04
CA ALA A 56 -3.55 2.01 -11.47
C ALA A 56 -3.43 0.76 -12.34
N SER A 57 -2.67 -0.26 -11.90
CA SER A 57 -2.60 -1.55 -12.61
C SER A 57 -3.96 -2.25 -12.60
N ARG A 58 -4.62 -2.32 -11.44
CA ARG A 58 -5.97 -2.88 -11.32
C ARG A 58 -6.98 -2.12 -12.18
N ARG A 59 -6.92 -0.79 -12.18
CA ARG A 59 -7.81 0.05 -12.98
C ARG A 59 -7.59 -0.17 -14.48
N ARG A 60 -6.34 -0.18 -14.95
CA ARG A 60 -6.01 -0.50 -16.35
C ARG A 60 -6.49 -1.89 -16.77
N HIS A 61 -6.40 -2.87 -15.88
CA HIS A 61 -6.87 -4.23 -16.15
C HIS A 61 -8.39 -4.28 -16.25
N LEU A 62 -9.10 -3.56 -15.37
CA LEU A 62 -10.55 -3.40 -15.46
C LEU A 62 -10.97 -2.63 -16.72
N ASP A 63 -10.27 -1.55 -17.08
CA ASP A 63 -10.55 -0.79 -18.29
C ASP A 63 -10.33 -1.64 -19.56
N ALA A 64 -9.28 -2.48 -19.58
CA ALA A 64 -9.03 -3.43 -20.66
C ALA A 64 -10.13 -4.49 -20.76
N LEU A 65 -10.56 -5.08 -19.64
CA LEU A 65 -11.70 -6.01 -19.61
C LEU A 65 -13.01 -5.32 -20.06
N ILE A 66 -13.28 -4.10 -19.60
CA ILE A 66 -14.47 -3.36 -20.05
C ILE A 66 -14.42 -3.13 -21.56
N ALA A 67 -13.24 -2.79 -22.11
CA ALA A 67 -13.05 -2.63 -23.54
C ALA A 67 -13.23 -3.94 -24.32
N ASP A 68 -12.70 -5.06 -23.82
CA ASP A 68 -12.85 -6.38 -24.44
C ASP A 68 -14.31 -6.84 -24.50
N PHE A 69 -15.13 -6.40 -23.53
CA PHE A 69 -16.55 -6.71 -23.45
C PHE A 69 -17.45 -5.56 -23.97
N ALA A 70 -16.84 -4.48 -24.48
CA ALA A 70 -17.58 -3.35 -25.02
C ALA A 70 -18.32 -3.76 -26.30
N GLY A 71 -19.63 -3.50 -26.35
CA GLY A 71 -20.47 -3.82 -27.51
C GLY A 71 -21.01 -5.25 -27.56
N ILE A 72 -20.73 -6.09 -26.54
CA ILE A 72 -21.38 -7.40 -26.41
C ILE A 72 -22.88 -7.26 -26.13
N TYR A 73 -23.25 -6.25 -25.36
CA TYR A 73 -24.64 -5.94 -25.06
C TYR A 73 -25.09 -4.70 -25.82
N PRO A 74 -26.29 -4.72 -26.44
CA PRO A 74 -26.83 -3.55 -27.11
C PRO A 74 -27.12 -2.42 -26.11
N GLU A 75 -27.19 -1.20 -26.63
CA GLU A 75 -27.58 -0.04 -25.84
C GLU A 75 -28.99 -0.26 -25.25
N GLY A 76 -29.18 0.06 -23.97
CA GLY A 76 -30.44 -0.17 -23.25
C GLY A 76 -30.64 -1.60 -22.70
N TYR A 77 -29.80 -2.57 -23.06
CA TYR A 77 -29.95 -3.97 -22.65
C TYR A 77 -30.08 -4.19 -21.14
N LEU A 78 -29.34 -3.41 -20.34
CA LEU A 78 -29.38 -3.53 -18.88
C LEU A 78 -30.71 -3.04 -18.30
N ASP A 79 -31.32 -2.03 -18.90
CA ASP A 79 -32.59 -1.47 -18.43
C ASP A 79 -33.77 -2.36 -18.84
N ASP A 80 -33.69 -2.99 -20.02
CA ASP A 80 -34.62 -4.03 -20.43
C ASP A 80 -34.56 -5.22 -19.46
N LEU A 81 -33.36 -5.71 -19.14
CA LEU A 81 -33.15 -6.83 -18.22
C LEU A 81 -33.69 -6.56 -16.80
N ARG A 82 -33.56 -5.31 -16.33
CA ARG A 82 -34.08 -4.88 -15.02
C ARG A 82 -35.61 -4.87 -14.96
N THR A 83 -36.26 -4.68 -16.10
CA THR A 83 -37.72 -4.69 -16.20
C THR A 83 -38.28 -6.11 -16.05
N GLU A 84 -37.47 -7.14 -16.35
CA GLU A 84 -37.84 -8.56 -16.24
C GLU A 84 -37.71 -9.13 -14.82
N TRP A 85 -37.04 -8.43 -13.90
CA TRP A 85 -36.95 -8.83 -12.49
C TRP A 85 -37.98 -8.05 -11.65
N PRO A 86 -39.00 -8.70 -11.07
CA PRO A 86 -39.78 -8.08 -10.02
C PRO A 86 -38.93 -7.94 -8.75
N GLU A 87 -39.13 -6.84 -8.00
CA GLU A 87 -38.42 -6.52 -6.75
C GLU A 87 -38.32 -7.68 -5.76
#